data_AF-A0A7S8FFN2-F1
#
_entry.id   AF-A0A7S8FFN2-F1
#
_cell.length_a   1.000
_cell.length_b   1.000
_cell.length_c   1.000
_cell.angle_alpha   90.00
_cell.angle_beta   90.00
_cell.angle_gamma   90.00
#
_symmetry.space_group_name_H-M   'P 1'
#
loop_
_entity.id
_entity.type
_entity.pdbx_description
1 polymer ?
#
loop_
_entity_poly.entity_id
_entity_poly.type
_entity_poly.pdbx_seq_one_letter_code
_entity_poly.pdbx_strand_id
1 'polypeptide(L)'
;MRGKRAAKSVSHIPDSEIDFSDIPELSDEQLKRMRRIGCPATGMAKQLIAIRLSPRLLAALRQMAAKRGKPYQTLIHELLEKAASQAA
;
A
#
# COMPACT_ATOMS: atom_id res chain seq x y z
N MET A 1 9.45 5.21 -15.04
CA MET A 1 10.28 6.30 -14.49
C MET A 1 10.54 6.05 -13.01
N ARG A 2 11.78 6.19 -12.54
CA ARG A 2 12.16 6.06 -11.12
C ARG A 2 12.02 7.45 -10.47
N GLY A 3 11.10 7.61 -9.52
CA GLY A 3 10.93 8.87 -8.79
C GLY A 3 12.22 9.25 -8.05
N LYS A 4 12.71 10.47 -8.26
CA LYS A 4 13.85 11.03 -7.52
C LYS A 4 13.39 11.33 -6.09
N ARG A 5 14.26 11.11 -5.09
CA ARG A 5 14.00 11.50 -3.70
C ARG A 5 13.82 13.03 -3.61
N ALA A 6 12.88 13.47 -2.77
CA ALA A 6 12.78 14.86 -2.36
C ALA A 6 14.12 15.31 -1.75
N ALA A 7 14.52 16.55 -2.04
CA ALA A 7 15.78 17.12 -1.61
C ALA A 7 15.91 17.11 -0.07
N LYS A 8 17.15 17.22 0.42
CA LYS A 8 17.51 17.35 1.85
C LYS A 8 16.58 18.36 2.53
N SER A 9 16.11 18.05 3.74
CA SER A 9 15.29 18.99 4.51
C SER A 9 16.06 20.29 4.73
N VAL A 10 15.55 21.37 4.13
CA VAL A 10 16.03 22.72 4.38
C VAL A 10 15.51 23.15 5.76
N SER A 11 16.21 24.06 6.43
CA SER A 11 15.74 24.69 7.68
C SER A 11 14.31 25.21 7.53
N HIS A 12 13.53 25.14 8.61
CA HIS A 12 12.16 25.65 8.65
C HIS A 12 12.14 27.13 8.24
N ILE A 13 11.36 27.47 7.22
CA ILE A 13 11.05 28.85 6.81
C ILE A 13 9.76 29.25 7.52
N PRO A 14 9.67 30.43 8.16
CA PRO A 14 8.44 30.87 8.81
C PRO A 14 7.33 31.15 7.78
N ASP A 15 6.06 30.95 8.15
CA ASP A 15 4.91 31.07 7.23
C ASP A 15 4.82 32.44 6.53
N SER A 16 5.31 33.50 7.18
CA SER A 16 5.38 34.86 6.63
C SER A 16 6.32 35.02 5.45
N GLU A 17 7.27 34.09 5.28
CA GLU A 17 8.26 34.08 4.20
C GLU A 17 7.89 33.08 3.09
N ILE A 18 6.76 32.37 3.20
CA ILE A 18 6.27 31.49 2.14
C ILE A 18 5.69 32.35 1.02
N ASP A 19 6.26 32.20 -0.19
CA ASP A 19 5.71 32.77 -1.40
C ASP A 19 4.53 31.93 -1.90
N PHE A 20 3.35 32.57 -2.01
CA PHE A 20 2.12 31.96 -2.51
C PHE A 20 1.74 32.47 -3.91
N SER A 21 2.62 33.21 -4.58
CA SER A 21 2.31 33.84 -5.88
C SER A 21 1.93 32.84 -6.97
N ASP A 22 2.38 31.59 -6.87
CA ASP A 22 2.10 30.49 -7.79
C ASP A 22 0.99 29.53 -7.32
N ILE A 23 0.50 29.68 -6.08
CA ILE A 23 -0.49 28.77 -5.46
C ILE A 23 -1.76 29.56 -5.10
N PRO A 24 -2.80 29.52 -5.95
CA PRO A 24 -4.05 30.20 -5.63
C PRO A 24 -4.77 29.53 -4.45
N GLU A 25 -5.42 30.34 -3.61
CA GLU A 25 -6.27 29.84 -2.53
C GLU A 25 -7.44 29.01 -3.10
N LEU A 26 -7.73 27.88 -2.47
CA LEU A 26 -8.87 27.03 -2.83
C LEU A 26 -10.10 27.49 -2.07
N SER A 27 -11.22 27.66 -2.78
CA SER A 27 -12.53 27.90 -2.15
C SER A 27 -13.03 26.67 -1.39
N ASP A 28 -13.88 26.88 -0.38
CA ASP A 28 -14.51 25.81 0.40
C ASP A 28 -15.29 24.81 -0.47
N GLU A 29 -15.95 25.32 -1.52
CA GLU A 29 -16.69 24.50 -2.49
C GLU A 29 -15.77 23.60 -3.32
N GLN A 30 -14.56 24.08 -3.65
CA GLN A 30 -13.54 23.25 -4.31
C GLN A 30 -12.99 22.20 -3.36
N LEU A 31 -12.67 22.59 -2.12
CA LEU A 31 -12.15 21.68 -1.10
C LEU A 31 -13.13 20.54 -0.80
N LYS A 32 -14.42 20.84 -0.72
CA LYS A 32 -15.49 19.86 -0.48
C LYS A 32 -15.65 18.82 -1.61
N ARG A 33 -15.33 19.19 -2.86
CA ARG A 33 -15.38 18.30 -4.03
C ARG A 33 -14.14 17.42 -4.17
N MET A 34 -13.06 17.72 -3.44
CA MET A 34 -11.85 16.91 -3.49
C MET A 34 -12.09 15.53 -2.88
N ARG A 35 -11.79 14.49 -3.67
CA ARG A 35 -11.84 13.11 -3.18
C ARG A 35 -10.68 12.91 -2.18
N ARG A 36 -10.99 12.53 -0.93
CA ARG A 36 -9.96 12.10 0.03
C ARG A 36 -9.20 10.91 -0.53
N ILE A 37 -7.95 11.13 -0.91
CA ILE A 37 -6.97 10.10 -1.29
C ILE A 37 -6.24 9.64 -0.03
N GLY A 38 -6.99 9.00 0.87
CA GLY A 38 -6.43 8.30 2.04
C GLY A 38 -6.14 6.83 1.73
N CYS A 39 -5.44 6.16 2.64
CA CYS A 39 -5.41 4.70 2.62
C CYS A 39 -6.86 4.19 2.81
N PRO A 40 -7.43 3.41 1.88
CA PRO A 40 -8.77 2.87 2.07
C PRO A 40 -8.81 2.05 3.35
N ALA A 41 -9.79 2.32 4.21
CA ALA A 41 -10.03 1.51 5.40
C ALA A 41 -10.53 0.13 4.93
N THR A 42 -9.62 -0.81 4.68
CA THR A 42 -9.98 -2.20 4.48
C THR A 42 -10.48 -2.73 5.83
N GLY A 43 -11.81 -2.78 6.01
CA GLY A 43 -12.45 -3.19 7.27
C GLY A 43 -12.10 -4.61 7.75
N MET A 44 -11.37 -5.39 6.93
CA MET A 44 -10.83 -6.70 7.28
C MET A 44 -9.33 -6.74 6.99
N ALA A 45 -8.55 -6.10 7.87
CA ALA A 45 -7.10 -6.18 7.80
C ALA A 45 -6.63 -7.62 8.06
N LYS A 46 -5.67 -8.10 7.27
CA LYS A 46 -5.06 -9.41 7.48
C LYS A 46 -4.24 -9.38 8.77
N GLN A 47 -4.42 -10.38 9.63
CA GLN A 47 -3.60 -10.55 10.82
C GLN A 47 -2.21 -11.09 10.43
N LEU A 48 -1.15 -10.47 10.97
CA LEU A 48 0.20 -10.99 10.85
C LEU A 48 0.36 -12.19 11.79
N ILE A 49 0.65 -13.34 11.22
CA ILE A 49 0.90 -14.59 11.96
C ILE A 49 2.22 -15.20 11.53
N ALA A 50 2.84 -15.94 12.44
CA ALA A 50 3.98 -16.79 12.12
C ALA A 50 3.48 -18.19 11.76
N ILE A 51 3.87 -18.69 10.59
CA ILE A 51 3.62 -20.07 10.16
C ILE A 51 4.94 -20.76 9.81
N ARG A 52 5.06 -22.04 10.15
CA ARG A 52 6.22 -22.85 9.76
C ARG A 52 5.93 -23.54 8.44
N LEU A 53 6.78 -23.29 7.44
CA LEU A 53 6.72 -23.94 6.12
C LEU A 53 8.07 -24.60 5.84
N SER A 54 8.05 -25.77 5.20
CA SER A 54 9.29 -26.39 4.76
C SER A 54 9.98 -25.51 3.70
N PRO A 55 11.32 -25.46 3.65
CA PRO A 55 12.04 -24.64 2.67
C PRO A 55 11.67 -24.97 1.22
N ARG A 56 11.46 -26.28 0.94
CA ARG A 56 11.05 -26.78 -0.38
C ARG A 56 9.67 -26.26 -0.79
N LEU A 57 8.71 -26.27 0.14
CA LEU A 57 7.35 -25.77 -0.10
C LEU A 57 7.37 -24.25 -0.32
N LEU A 58 8.12 -23.50 0.48
CA LEU A 58 8.25 -22.05 0.31
C LEU A 58 8.83 -21.69 -1.05
N ALA A 59 9.84 -22.42 -1.51
CA ALA A 59 10.43 -22.21 -2.84
C ALA A 59 9.41 -22.46 -3.97
N ALA A 60 8.65 -23.56 -3.89
CA ALA A 60 7.60 -23.87 -4.85
C ALA A 60 6.51 -22.79 -4.89
N LEU A 61 6.03 -22.34 -3.73
CA LEU A 61 5.02 -21.28 -3.62
C LEU A 61 5.51 -19.96 -4.24
N ARG A 62 6.77 -19.59 -4.02
CA ARG A 62 7.38 -18.40 -4.64
C ARG A 62 7.41 -18.51 -6.16
N GLN A 63 7.82 -19.66 -6.70
CA GLN A 63 7.83 -19.89 -8.15
C GLN A 63 6.42 -19.85 -8.75
N MET A 64 5.44 -20.47 -8.09
CA MET A 64 4.04 -20.43 -8.53
C MET A 64 3.49 -19.00 -8.53
N ALA A 65 3.79 -18.22 -7.50
CA ALA A 65 3.35 -16.85 -7.38
C ALA A 65 3.97 -15.95 -8.46
N ALA A 66 5.27 -16.13 -8.74
CA ALA A 66 5.98 -15.44 -9.81
C ALA A 66 5.37 -15.73 -11.19
N LYS A 67 5.06 -17.01 -11.49
CA LYS A 67 4.37 -17.40 -12.74
C LYS A 67 2.99 -16.74 -12.90
N ARG A 68 2.33 -16.41 -11.79
CA ARG A 68 1.00 -15.76 -11.74
C ARG A 68 1.07 -14.25 -11.58
N GLY A 69 2.27 -13.65 -11.57
CA GLY A 69 2.45 -12.21 -11.40
C GLY A 69 1.95 -11.67 -10.06
N LYS A 70 1.86 -12.50 -9.01
CA LYS A 70 1.31 -12.10 -7.70
C LYS A 70 2.33 -12.33 -6.56
N PRO A 71 2.22 -11.61 -5.43
CA PRO A 71 3.01 -11.89 -4.24
C PRO A 71 2.71 -13.29 -3.67
N TYR A 72 3.74 -13.98 -3.17
CA TYR A 72 3.58 -15.34 -2.66
C TYR A 72 2.68 -15.40 -1.41
N GLN A 73 2.67 -14.33 -0.58
CA GLN A 73 1.78 -14.24 0.58
C GLN A 73 0.31 -14.17 0.16
N THR A 74 0.00 -13.46 -0.93
CA THR A 74 -1.35 -13.41 -1.50
C THR A 74 -1.76 -14.80 -1.99
N LEU A 75 -0.87 -15.50 -2.69
CA LEU A 75 -1.12 -16.88 -3.14
C LEU A 75 -1.38 -17.83 -1.97
N ILE A 76 -0.58 -17.74 -0.90
CA ILE A 76 -0.76 -18.57 0.30
C ILE A 76 -2.15 -18.33 0.90
N HIS A 77 -2.55 -17.07 1.03
CA HIS A 77 -3.86 -16.71 1.57
C HIS A 77 -5.02 -17.28 0.75
N GLU A 78 -5.01 -17.10 -0.58
CA GLU A 78 -6.04 -17.65 -1.48
C GLU A 78 -6.13 -19.19 -1.39
N LEU A 79 -4.98 -19.86 -1.29
CA LEU A 79 -4.94 -21.32 -1.17
C LEU A 79 -5.55 -21.80 0.15
N LEU A 80 -5.25 -21.11 1.26
CA LEU A 80 -5.82 -21.42 2.57
C LEU A 80 -7.31 -21.14 2.63
N GLU A 81 -7.77 -20.02 2.06
CA GLU A 81 -9.18 -19.68 1.96
C GLU A 81 -9.95 -20.73 1.17
N LYS A 82 -9.45 -21.12 -0.01
CA LYS A 82 -10.07 -22.17 -0.82
C LYS A 82 -10.14 -23.50 -0.08
N ALA A 83 -9.07 -23.89 0.61
CA ALA A 83 -9.04 -25.13 1.38
C ALA A 83 -10.03 -25.10 2.56
N ALA A 84 -10.12 -23.97 3.26
CA ALA A 84 -11.08 -23.79 4.37
C ALA A 84 -12.53 -23.85 3.87
N SER A 85 -12.84 -23.22 2.73
CA SER A 85 -14.19 -23.28 2.14
C SER A 85 -14.58 -24.66 1.63
N GLN A 86 -13.60 -25.51 1.26
CA GLN A 86 -13.87 -26.89 0.83
C GLN A 86 -14.03 -27.86 1.99
N ALA A 87 -13.50 -27.53 3.17
CA ALA A 87 -13.55 -28.35 4.37
C ALA A 87 -14.77 -28.05 5.27
N ALA A 88 -15.45 -26.93 5.02
CA ALA A 88 -16.70 -26.52 5.69
C ALA A 88 -17.92 -27.10 4.95
#